data_AF-A0AAE0WAL6-F1
#
_entry.id   AF-A0AAE0WAL6-F1
#
_cell.length_a   1.000
_cell.length_b   1.000
_cell.length_c   1.000
_cell.angle_alpha   90.00
_cell.angle_beta   90.00
_cell.angle_gamma   90.00
#
_symmetry.space_group_name_H-M   'P 1'
#
loop_
_entity.id
_entity.type
_entity.pdbx_description
1 polymer ?
#
loop_
_entity_poly.entity_id
_entity_poly.type
_entity_poly.pdbx_seq_one_letter_code
_entity_poly.pdbx_strand_id
1 'polypeptide(L)'
;MAENASPEGEVPTPPERLHSDSSVSLTAGLENPSIIGERDSEYVLDHEGHHRYLRLGRALLYLKEPLHEPVQSEIEKLHKKLLEEIQEIQKKQKTKNGSNKEKKKILNDYLKSKCLNEKVDENNKIYITNVNIEKWESHPWETGKAFMPSGQMEKNSCPQDTDIMGILRLISSCKQFNAWMNPGADNMSGHTKIQEVLKVRNLVAHSNSLCCSEEEMKNGIEQIKILLEHMKQKFESFADEEDFSKDEKRIYQRAEEKMEGALCSIEKVMTDTDFDVMRELVVMDICKSRAYESSDETHRKKIAKVQLRYETRRIFIVLNDLYKNRSKDFKERLQNQDALQSFIIEAKPDDVQFLLAALEEKKMFQAENLDALLQVIEPLEKENDFRRIKRKMMEIKKSLERTSAIASATIYDVLILHCEADRNEAISFRQHKLDILKDLNPPAKTILYDEYVVSGTSHVSALDYVLDDCRLVFILCTQSLVQNNLSKFQAEIVKCNSLQKNEGPRVIPVYLMEEDFQCAPSWIRVMTPIHAWKEYAQTSLMNTLRNGRKKYLKSPP
;
A
#
# COMPACT_ATOMS: atom_id res chain seq x y z
N MET A 1 61.51 59.75 -39.54
CA MET A 1 62.54 60.19 -38.58
C MET A 1 62.36 59.36 -37.32
N ALA A 2 63.36 58.50 -37.01
CA ALA A 2 63.77 57.95 -35.70
C ALA A 2 62.68 57.50 -34.69
N GLU A 3 62.76 56.39 -33.94
CA GLU A 3 63.67 55.23 -33.80
C GLU A 3 63.08 54.35 -32.66
N ASN A 4 63.65 53.15 -32.47
CA ASN A 4 63.58 52.21 -31.32
C ASN A 4 62.48 51.13 -31.37
N ALA A 5 62.81 49.89 -31.79
CA ALA A 5 63.53 48.79 -31.07
C ALA A 5 62.62 48.13 -30.00
N SER A 6 62.49 46.81 -29.82
CA SER A 6 63.21 45.59 -30.22
C SER A 6 62.30 44.35 -29.88
N PRO A 7 62.71 43.06 -30.03
CA PRO A 7 61.89 42.04 -30.70
C PRO A 7 61.48 40.81 -29.87
N GLU A 8 60.77 39.90 -30.57
CA GLU A 8 60.68 38.43 -30.42
C GLU A 8 60.04 37.80 -29.17
N GLY A 9 58.98 37.01 -29.43
CA GLY A 9 58.40 36.02 -28.52
C GLY A 9 57.77 34.90 -29.34
N GLU A 10 58.44 33.75 -29.37
CA GLU A 10 58.07 32.52 -30.09
C GLU A 10 56.80 31.86 -29.54
N VAL A 11 56.08 31.20 -30.45
CA VAL A 11 54.85 30.44 -30.21
C VAL A 11 55.20 29.00 -29.84
N PRO A 12 54.73 28.45 -28.70
CA PRO A 12 54.93 27.03 -28.41
C PRO A 12 53.80 26.17 -28.98
N THR A 13 54.21 25.20 -29.79
CA THR A 13 53.49 24.06 -30.35
C THR A 13 53.00 23.11 -29.24
N PRO A 14 51.85 22.41 -29.40
CA PRO A 14 51.32 21.52 -28.38
C PRO A 14 51.97 20.12 -28.43
N PRO A 15 52.23 19.46 -27.29
CA PRO A 15 52.89 18.17 -27.29
C PRO A 15 51.96 16.99 -27.59
N GLU A 16 52.57 16.11 -28.37
CA GLU A 16 52.27 14.73 -28.78
C GLU A 16 51.56 13.85 -27.73
N ARG A 17 50.59 13.07 -28.24
CA ARG A 17 50.09 11.85 -27.61
C ARG A 17 50.92 10.66 -28.12
N LEU A 18 51.57 9.94 -27.21
CA LEU A 18 52.09 8.60 -27.48
C LEU A 18 51.79 7.65 -26.30
N HIS A 19 51.49 6.42 -26.71
CA HIS A 19 51.03 5.26 -25.95
C HIS A 19 52.10 4.61 -25.07
N SER A 20 51.68 3.92 -24.00
CA SER A 20 52.16 2.59 -23.54
C SER A 20 51.60 2.35 -22.12
N ASP A 21 50.69 1.39 -21.95
CA ASP A 21 50.91 -0.02 -21.58
C ASP A 21 50.86 -0.26 -20.06
N SER A 22 49.77 -0.88 -19.62
CA SER A 22 49.82 -2.02 -18.69
C SER A 22 48.47 -2.71 -18.65
N SER A 23 48.36 -3.76 -19.45
CA SER A 23 47.38 -4.82 -19.33
C SER A 23 47.70 -5.68 -18.10
N VAL A 24 46.80 -5.77 -17.13
CA VAL A 24 46.66 -6.96 -16.28
C VAL A 24 45.19 -7.32 -16.21
N SER A 25 44.87 -8.42 -16.88
CA SER A 25 43.61 -9.15 -16.77
C SER A 25 43.57 -9.87 -15.43
N LEU A 26 42.50 -9.67 -14.65
CA LEU A 26 42.07 -10.61 -13.62
C LEU A 26 40.58 -10.87 -13.78
N THR A 27 40.30 -11.81 -14.67
CA THR A 27 39.12 -12.66 -14.63
C THR A 27 39.32 -13.67 -13.52
N ALA A 28 38.62 -13.55 -12.40
CA ALA A 28 38.41 -14.63 -11.42
C ALA A 28 37.24 -14.27 -10.49
N GLY A 29 36.24 -15.16 -10.38
CA GLY A 29 35.33 -15.19 -9.24
C GLY A 29 33.86 -14.81 -9.47
N LEU A 30 33.27 -15.02 -10.66
CA LEU A 30 31.81 -15.23 -10.76
C LEU A 30 31.52 -16.68 -10.38
N GLU A 31 31.55 -16.97 -9.08
CA GLU A 31 30.99 -18.21 -8.55
C GLU A 31 29.49 -18.02 -8.32
N ASN A 32 28.72 -18.88 -8.98
CA ASN A 32 27.32 -19.15 -8.72
C ASN A 32 27.02 -19.31 -7.21
N PRO A 33 25.89 -18.78 -6.72
CA PRO A 33 25.13 -19.45 -5.69
C PRO A 33 23.84 -19.99 -6.33
N SER A 34 23.98 -21.07 -7.08
CA SER A 34 22.89 -22.05 -7.18
C SER A 34 23.03 -22.98 -5.98
N ILE A 35 21.89 -23.27 -5.35
CA ILE A 35 21.70 -24.23 -4.24
C ILE A 35 22.01 -23.67 -2.85
N ILE A 36 21.08 -22.86 -2.33
CA ILE A 36 20.69 -22.97 -0.92
C ILE A 36 19.30 -23.58 -0.93
N GLY A 37 19.20 -24.79 -0.39
CA GLY A 37 17.96 -25.55 -0.33
C GLY A 37 16.89 -24.81 0.45
N GLU A 38 15.65 -25.03 0.02
CA GLU A 38 14.43 -24.74 0.76
C GLU A 38 14.51 -25.37 2.16
N ARG A 39 14.98 -24.59 3.12
CA ARG A 39 14.68 -24.75 4.54
C ARG A 39 14.37 -23.37 5.05
N ASP A 40 13.10 -23.15 5.37
CA ASP A 40 12.60 -22.17 6.34
C ASP A 40 13.52 -20.96 6.56
N SER A 41 13.56 -20.02 5.60
CA SER A 41 14.10 -18.69 5.88
C SER A 41 13.04 -17.94 6.71
N GLU A 42 12.95 -18.30 7.97
CA GLU A 42 12.59 -17.35 9.00
C GLU A 42 13.49 -16.13 8.77
N TYR A 43 12.92 -15.03 8.29
CA TYR A 43 13.63 -13.76 8.25
C TYR A 43 14.02 -13.48 9.70
N VAL A 44 15.26 -13.82 10.07
CA VAL A 44 15.90 -13.29 11.26
C VAL A 44 16.07 -11.81 10.97
N LEU A 45 14.99 -11.05 11.20
CA LEU A 45 15.08 -9.61 11.27
C LEU A 45 16.16 -9.34 12.31
N ASP A 46 17.23 -8.65 11.92
CA ASP A 46 18.10 -7.99 12.88
C ASP A 46 17.19 -7.16 13.79
N HIS A 47 16.87 -7.71 14.96
CA HIS A 47 15.85 -7.16 15.85
C HIS A 47 16.20 -5.71 16.19
N GLU A 48 17.49 -5.42 16.32
CA GLU A 48 17.97 -4.09 16.64
C GLU A 48 17.90 -3.15 15.43
N GLY A 49 18.32 -3.61 14.26
CA GLY A 49 18.19 -2.85 13.00
C GLY A 49 16.75 -2.49 12.67
N HIS A 50 15.82 -3.41 12.92
CA HIS A 50 14.39 -3.18 12.73
C HIS A 50 13.83 -2.20 13.76
N HIS A 51 14.27 -2.27 15.02
CA HIS A 51 13.88 -1.32 16.05
C HIS A 51 14.34 0.11 15.73
N ARG A 52 15.58 0.27 15.28
CA ARG A 52 16.12 1.56 14.83
C ARG A 52 15.30 2.13 13.66
N TYR A 53 14.93 1.27 12.71
CA TYR A 53 14.07 1.63 11.59
C TYR A 53 12.71 2.16 12.05
N LEU A 54 12.06 1.47 13.00
CA LEU A 54 10.78 1.89 13.56
C LEU A 54 10.89 3.21 14.33
N ARG A 55 11.96 3.41 15.11
CA ARG A 55 12.21 4.70 15.79
C ARG A 55 12.36 5.83 14.79
N LEU A 56 13.15 5.63 13.73
CA LEU A 56 13.36 6.64 12.69
C LEU A 56 12.05 6.96 11.95
N GLY A 57 11.27 5.94 11.60
CA GLY A 57 9.96 6.13 10.99
C GLY A 57 8.98 6.89 11.90
N ARG A 58 8.99 6.63 13.22
CA ARG A 58 8.15 7.34 14.18
C ARG A 58 8.56 8.79 14.34
N ALA A 59 9.87 9.06 14.34
CA ALA A 59 10.39 10.43 14.36
C ALA A 59 9.87 11.26 13.17
N LEU A 60 9.79 10.68 11.97
CA LEU A 60 9.23 11.34 10.79
C LEU A 60 7.74 11.71 10.97
N LEU A 61 6.96 10.89 11.67
CA LEU A 61 5.53 11.16 11.89
C LEU A 61 5.28 12.37 12.80
N TYR A 62 6.22 12.68 13.70
CA TYR A 62 6.11 13.87 14.54
C TYR A 62 6.23 15.20 13.76
N LEU A 63 6.73 15.17 12.52
CA LEU A 63 6.72 16.34 11.63
C LEU A 63 5.33 16.68 11.09
N LYS A 64 4.41 15.72 11.08
CA LYS A 64 3.16 15.85 10.33
C LYS A 64 2.17 16.80 11.00
N GLU A 65 1.86 16.57 12.28
CA GLU A 65 0.84 17.34 12.98
C GLU A 65 1.11 18.85 13.06
N PRO A 66 2.34 19.30 13.37
CA PRO A 66 2.64 20.73 13.43
C PRO A 66 2.49 21.45 12.08
N LEU A 67 2.61 20.72 10.96
CA LEU A 67 2.53 21.28 9.62
C LEU A 67 1.11 21.44 9.09
N HIS A 68 0.11 20.80 9.68
CA HIS A 68 -1.24 20.76 9.11
C HIS A 68 -1.86 22.15 8.89
N GLU A 69 -1.92 22.97 9.94
CA GLU A 69 -2.60 24.26 9.88
C GLU A 69 -1.82 25.32 9.10
N PRO A 70 -0.49 25.46 9.28
CA PRO A 70 0.27 26.42 8.49
C PRO A 70 0.24 26.10 6.99
N VAL A 71 0.37 24.81 6.63
CA VAL A 71 0.32 24.41 5.21
C VAL A 71 -1.06 24.62 4.60
N GLN A 72 -2.13 24.36 5.37
CA GLN A 72 -3.49 24.67 4.92
C GLN A 72 -3.66 26.16 4.65
N SER A 73 -3.23 27.01 5.60
CA SER A 73 -3.32 28.47 5.48
C SER A 73 -2.59 29.00 4.24
N GLU A 74 -1.35 28.55 4.01
CA GLU A 74 -0.58 28.98 2.83
C GLU A 74 -1.17 28.46 1.51
N ILE A 75 -1.75 27.24 1.50
CA ILE A 75 -2.48 26.75 0.32
C ILE A 75 -3.72 27.60 0.05
N GLU A 76 -4.46 28.01 1.07
CA GLU A 76 -5.65 28.86 0.93
C GLU A 76 -5.29 30.23 0.34
N LYS A 77 -4.18 30.83 0.78
CA LYS A 77 -3.66 32.08 0.20
C LYS A 77 -3.28 31.92 -1.27
N LEU A 78 -2.51 30.87 -1.59
CA LEU A 78 -2.11 30.59 -2.97
C LEU A 78 -3.32 30.35 -3.86
N HIS A 79 -4.27 29.54 -3.39
CA HIS A 79 -5.51 29.26 -4.11
C HIS A 79 -6.32 30.53 -4.37
N LYS A 80 -6.51 31.37 -3.35
CA LYS A 80 -7.21 32.66 -3.47
C LYS A 80 -6.54 33.57 -4.50
N LYS A 81 -5.21 33.71 -4.44
CA LYS A 81 -4.42 34.48 -5.43
C LYS A 81 -4.66 33.97 -6.84
N LEU A 82 -4.56 32.65 -7.05
CA LEU A 82 -4.80 32.04 -8.37
C LEU A 82 -6.24 32.23 -8.85
N LEU A 83 -7.22 32.13 -7.95
CA LEU A 83 -8.64 32.32 -8.26
C LEU A 83 -8.93 33.75 -8.71
N GLU A 84 -8.37 34.75 -8.02
CA GLU A 84 -8.49 36.18 -8.38
C GLU A 84 -7.91 36.45 -9.77
N GLU A 85 -6.72 35.91 -10.07
CA GLU A 85 -6.10 36.07 -11.40
C GLU A 85 -6.93 35.42 -12.52
N ILE A 86 -7.54 34.26 -12.27
CA ILE A 86 -8.43 33.58 -13.23
C ILE A 86 -9.68 34.42 -13.48
N GLN A 87 -10.30 34.95 -12.42
CA GLN A 87 -11.49 35.78 -12.53
C GLN A 87 -11.21 37.04 -13.36
N GLU A 88 -10.05 37.67 -13.20
CA GLU A 88 -9.64 38.81 -14.01
C GLU A 88 -9.46 38.46 -15.50
N ILE A 89 -8.91 37.28 -15.80
CA ILE A 89 -8.79 36.79 -17.17
C ILE A 89 -10.17 36.51 -17.77
N GLN A 90 -11.06 35.86 -17.02
CA GLN A 90 -12.43 35.58 -17.46
C GLN A 90 -13.22 36.88 -17.71
N LYS A 91 -13.06 37.91 -16.87
CA LYS A 91 -13.66 39.24 -17.07
C LYS A 91 -13.18 39.86 -18.38
N LYS A 92 -11.89 39.75 -18.71
CA LYS A 92 -11.30 40.25 -19.97
C LYS A 92 -11.76 39.46 -21.21
N GLN A 93 -12.14 38.19 -21.04
CA GLN A 93 -12.59 37.30 -22.12
C GLN A 93 -14.12 37.28 -22.33
N LYS A 94 -14.90 38.16 -21.66
CA LYS A 94 -16.38 38.23 -21.71
C LYS A 94 -17.04 38.42 -23.10
N THR A 95 -16.32 38.33 -24.21
CA THR A 95 -16.87 38.53 -25.57
C THR A 95 -17.21 37.26 -26.34
N LYS A 96 -17.02 36.04 -25.82
CA LYS A 96 -17.44 34.81 -26.55
C LYS A 96 -18.16 33.81 -25.65
N ASN A 97 -19.38 33.45 -26.04
CA ASN A 97 -20.22 32.39 -25.46
C ASN A 97 -19.58 31.00 -25.65
N GLY A 98 -18.46 30.75 -24.98
CA GLY A 98 -17.78 29.45 -24.99
C GLY A 98 -18.56 28.41 -24.19
N SER A 99 -18.61 27.18 -24.71
CA SER A 99 -19.24 26.04 -24.03
C SER A 99 -18.55 25.74 -22.68
N ASN A 100 -19.24 25.05 -21.75
CA ASN A 100 -18.65 24.64 -20.47
C ASN A 100 -17.36 23.79 -20.62
N LYS A 101 -17.23 23.02 -21.71
CA LYS A 101 -16.00 22.27 -22.01
C LYS A 101 -14.82 23.20 -22.32
N GLU A 102 -15.07 24.30 -23.00
CA GLU A 102 -14.06 25.27 -23.40
C GLU A 102 -13.56 26.07 -22.20
N LYS A 103 -14.47 26.44 -21.28
CA LYS A 103 -14.11 27.04 -19.98
C LYS A 103 -13.25 26.12 -19.12
N LYS A 104 -13.59 24.83 -19.03
CA LYS A 104 -12.78 23.83 -18.29
C LYS A 104 -11.40 23.65 -18.90
N LYS A 105 -11.28 23.68 -20.23
CA LYS A 105 -9.98 23.59 -20.92
C LYS A 105 -9.10 24.81 -20.63
N ILE A 106 -9.65 26.01 -20.73
CA ILE A 106 -8.93 27.26 -20.41
C ILE A 106 -8.46 27.24 -18.94
N LEU A 107 -9.33 26.81 -18.01
CA LEU A 107 -8.98 26.67 -16.61
C LEU A 107 -7.82 25.68 -16.41
N ASN A 108 -7.87 24.51 -17.05
CA ASN A 108 -6.81 23.51 -16.95
C ASN A 108 -5.47 24.01 -17.53
N ASP A 109 -5.50 24.61 -18.72
CA ASP A 109 -4.30 25.14 -19.38
C ASP A 109 -3.68 26.28 -18.56
N TYR A 110 -4.52 27.14 -17.97
CA TYR A 110 -4.09 28.21 -17.10
C TYR A 110 -3.49 27.69 -15.79
N LEU A 111 -4.17 26.77 -15.10
CA LEU A 111 -3.67 26.15 -13.86
C LEU A 111 -2.34 25.46 -14.11
N LYS A 112 -2.23 24.69 -15.20
CA LYS A 112 -0.98 24.05 -15.60
C LYS A 112 0.13 25.08 -15.78
N SER A 113 -0.13 26.16 -16.52
CA SER A 113 0.85 27.24 -16.72
C SER A 113 1.26 27.93 -15.42
N LYS A 114 0.31 28.24 -14.54
CA LYS A 114 0.59 28.93 -13.28
C LYS A 114 1.31 28.06 -12.27
N CYS A 115 0.87 26.82 -12.09
CA CYS A 115 1.59 25.90 -11.22
C CYS A 115 3.01 25.68 -11.75
N LEU A 116 3.24 25.58 -13.08
CA LEU A 116 4.58 25.54 -13.67
C LEU A 116 5.43 26.78 -13.29
N ASN A 117 4.85 27.98 -13.34
CA ASN A 117 5.56 29.22 -12.97
C ASN A 117 5.86 29.30 -11.47
N GLU A 118 5.08 28.60 -10.64
CA GLU A 118 5.23 28.52 -9.18
C GLU A 118 6.16 27.37 -8.74
N LYS A 119 6.88 26.69 -9.66
CA LYS A 119 7.88 25.68 -9.30
C LYS A 119 9.20 26.28 -8.83
N VAL A 120 9.79 25.73 -7.77
CA VAL A 120 11.12 26.14 -7.29
C VAL A 120 12.24 25.75 -8.26
N ASP A 121 12.17 24.55 -8.85
CA ASP A 121 13.17 24.00 -9.77
C ASP A 121 12.47 23.53 -11.05
N GLU A 122 13.06 23.79 -12.22
CA GLU A 122 12.58 23.31 -13.51
C GLU A 122 12.51 21.77 -13.57
N ASN A 123 13.39 21.09 -12.84
CA ASN A 123 13.42 19.63 -12.72
C ASN A 123 12.29 19.08 -11.82
N ASN A 124 11.67 19.90 -10.97
CA ASN A 124 10.57 19.44 -10.14
C ASN A 124 9.36 19.13 -11.02
N LYS A 125 8.88 17.88 -10.98
CA LYS A 125 7.65 17.48 -11.67
C LYS A 125 6.43 18.03 -10.94
N ILE A 126 5.49 18.56 -11.71
CA ILE A 126 4.14 18.89 -11.25
C ILE A 126 3.19 17.83 -11.78
N TYR A 127 2.26 17.42 -10.94
CA TYR A 127 1.31 16.36 -11.21
C TYR A 127 -0.09 16.97 -11.28
N ILE A 128 -0.39 17.69 -12.37
CA ILE A 128 -1.75 18.23 -12.63
C ILE A 128 -2.80 17.13 -12.61
N THR A 129 -2.43 15.90 -12.94
CA THR A 129 -3.30 14.71 -12.85
C THR A 129 -3.78 14.40 -11.43
N ASN A 130 -3.13 14.95 -10.40
CA ASN A 130 -3.62 14.84 -9.02
C ASN A 130 -4.76 15.83 -8.73
N VAL A 131 -4.96 16.86 -9.56
CA VAL A 131 -5.92 17.94 -9.34
C VAL A 131 -7.28 17.54 -9.89
N ASN A 132 -8.28 17.49 -9.03
CA ASN A 132 -9.67 17.42 -9.45
C ASN A 132 -10.16 18.81 -9.83
N ILE A 133 -10.11 19.12 -11.12
CA ILE A 133 -10.49 20.43 -11.69
C ILE A 133 -11.94 20.80 -11.31
N GLU A 134 -12.83 19.82 -11.16
CA GLU A 134 -14.24 20.09 -10.82
C GLU A 134 -14.39 20.56 -9.37
N LYS A 135 -13.46 20.16 -8.49
CA LYS A 135 -13.43 20.59 -7.08
C LYS A 135 -12.52 21.79 -6.86
N TRP A 136 -11.57 22.05 -7.76
CA TRP A 136 -10.51 23.04 -7.57
C TRP A 136 -11.02 24.42 -7.18
N GLU A 137 -12.09 24.92 -7.80
CA GLU A 137 -12.63 26.27 -7.49
C GLU A 137 -13.11 26.41 -6.04
N SER A 138 -13.57 25.32 -5.42
CA SER A 138 -14.15 25.31 -4.06
C SER A 138 -13.24 24.65 -3.01
N HIS A 139 -12.20 23.94 -3.43
CA HIS A 139 -11.34 23.15 -2.55
C HIS A 139 -9.88 23.58 -2.73
N PRO A 140 -9.35 24.46 -1.86
CA PRO A 140 -7.98 24.97 -1.96
C PRO A 140 -6.92 23.87 -2.04
N TRP A 141 -7.14 22.75 -1.34
CA TRP A 141 -6.21 21.61 -1.31
C TRP A 141 -5.91 20.99 -2.67
N GLU A 142 -6.84 21.11 -3.63
CA GLU A 142 -6.61 20.67 -5.00
C GLU A 142 -5.43 21.42 -5.65
N THR A 143 -5.14 22.66 -5.23
CA THR A 143 -3.94 23.40 -5.64
C THR A 143 -2.67 22.74 -5.10
N GLY A 144 -2.68 22.33 -3.83
CA GLY A 144 -1.52 21.70 -3.19
C GLY A 144 -1.15 20.37 -3.83
N LYS A 145 -2.16 19.57 -4.21
CA LYS A 145 -1.97 18.27 -4.87
C LYS A 145 -1.13 18.33 -6.15
N ALA A 146 -1.14 19.46 -6.86
CA ALA A 146 -0.34 19.65 -8.08
C ALA A 146 1.18 19.56 -7.81
N PHE A 147 1.62 19.92 -6.61
CA PHE A 147 3.03 19.94 -6.21
C PHE A 147 3.47 18.68 -5.44
N MET A 148 2.55 17.75 -5.21
CA MET A 148 2.81 16.48 -4.52
C MET A 148 3.18 15.37 -5.52
N PRO A 149 3.80 14.25 -5.08
CA PRO A 149 4.03 13.08 -5.94
C PRO A 149 2.76 12.56 -6.59
N SER A 150 2.84 11.71 -7.62
CA SER A 150 1.65 11.11 -8.25
C SER A 150 0.77 10.33 -7.25
N GLY A 151 -0.51 10.14 -7.59
CA GLY A 151 -1.41 9.25 -6.84
C GLY A 151 -2.23 9.91 -5.73
N GLN A 152 -2.30 11.25 -5.68
CA GLN A 152 -2.97 11.99 -4.60
C GLN A 152 -4.44 12.37 -4.90
N MET A 153 -4.95 12.02 -6.09
CA MET A 153 -6.24 12.51 -6.59
C MET A 153 -7.43 12.18 -5.69
N GLU A 154 -7.59 10.92 -5.29
CA GLU A 154 -8.82 10.42 -4.66
C GLU A 154 -8.80 10.40 -3.13
N LYS A 155 -7.61 10.40 -2.52
CA LYS A 155 -7.45 10.01 -1.10
C LYS A 155 -7.14 11.14 -0.13
N ASN A 156 -6.69 12.29 -0.62
CA ASN A 156 -6.31 13.39 0.25
C ASN A 156 -7.28 14.56 0.09
N SER A 157 -8.05 14.88 1.12
CA SER A 157 -8.92 16.06 1.14
C SER A 157 -8.21 17.28 1.74
N CYS A 158 -7.22 17.05 2.59
CA CYS A 158 -6.56 18.07 3.40
C CYS A 158 -5.14 17.62 3.82
N PRO A 159 -4.34 18.50 4.45
CA PRO A 159 -3.02 18.13 4.98
C PRO A 159 -3.05 16.96 5.97
N GLN A 160 -4.12 16.87 6.78
CA GLN A 160 -4.27 15.83 7.81
C GLN A 160 -4.31 14.43 7.22
N ASP A 161 -4.94 14.28 6.05
CA ASP A 161 -5.04 13.01 5.33
C ASP A 161 -3.76 12.69 4.53
N THR A 162 -2.90 13.69 4.33
CA THR A 162 -1.74 13.60 3.45
C THR A 162 -0.54 13.02 4.20
N ASP A 163 0.20 12.15 3.52
CA ASP A 163 1.47 11.64 4.05
C ASP A 163 2.49 12.78 4.25
N ILE A 164 3.39 12.66 5.23
CA ILE A 164 4.41 13.67 5.50
C ILE A 164 5.26 13.95 4.26
N MET A 165 5.53 12.96 3.40
CA MET A 165 6.20 13.20 2.13
C MET A 165 5.41 14.16 1.23
N GLY A 166 4.10 13.96 1.11
CA GLY A 166 3.26 14.83 0.29
C GLY A 166 3.38 16.28 0.74
N ILE A 167 3.37 16.49 2.06
CA ILE A 167 3.53 17.82 2.68
C ILE A 167 4.94 18.37 2.41
N LEU A 168 6.00 17.64 2.77
CA LEU A 168 7.38 18.10 2.58
C LEU A 168 7.71 18.37 1.10
N ARG A 169 7.18 17.53 0.19
CA ARG A 169 7.38 17.68 -1.25
C ARG A 169 6.62 18.90 -1.79
N LEU A 170 5.40 19.15 -1.31
CA LEU A 170 4.66 20.37 -1.60
C LEU A 170 5.50 21.59 -1.20
N ILE A 171 5.99 21.61 0.05
CA ILE A 171 6.79 22.73 0.57
C ILE A 171 8.06 22.93 -0.26
N SER A 172 8.76 21.85 -0.62
CA SER A 172 10.01 21.95 -1.40
C SER A 172 9.79 22.34 -2.87
N SER A 173 8.62 22.08 -3.43
CA SER A 173 8.39 22.21 -4.88
C SER A 173 7.70 23.51 -5.27
N CYS A 174 7.04 24.19 -4.33
CA CYS A 174 6.28 25.42 -4.59
C CYS A 174 7.03 26.67 -4.13
N LYS A 175 7.12 27.71 -4.98
CA LYS A 175 7.82 28.98 -4.69
C LYS A 175 7.22 29.70 -3.49
N GLN A 176 5.89 29.76 -3.39
CA GLN A 176 5.19 30.36 -2.24
C GLN A 176 5.68 29.73 -0.93
N PHE A 177 5.69 28.40 -0.85
CA PHE A 177 6.16 27.68 0.33
C PHE A 177 7.66 27.80 0.56
N ASN A 178 8.44 27.82 -0.52
CA ASN A 178 9.87 28.00 -0.42
C ASN A 178 10.24 29.40 0.13
N ALA A 179 9.52 30.44 -0.29
CA ALA A 179 9.66 31.79 0.24
C ALA A 179 9.20 31.85 1.71
N TRP A 180 8.06 31.25 2.02
CA TRP A 180 7.55 31.11 3.39
C TRP A 180 8.54 30.41 4.33
N MET A 181 9.28 29.42 3.86
CA MET A 181 10.27 28.69 4.65
C MET A 181 11.67 29.34 4.70
N ASN A 182 11.95 30.29 3.80
CA ASN A 182 13.30 30.87 3.56
C ASN A 182 13.34 32.41 3.41
N PRO A 183 12.90 33.20 4.39
CA PRO A 183 13.29 34.61 4.44
C PRO A 183 14.64 34.73 5.17
N GLY A 184 15.75 34.87 4.45
CA GLY A 184 17.08 35.10 5.06
C GLY A 184 18.29 34.58 4.28
N ALA A 185 19.48 35.10 4.64
CA ALA A 185 20.79 34.85 4.02
C ALA A 185 21.68 33.90 4.86
N ASP A 186 21.09 32.83 5.40
CA ASP A 186 21.80 31.79 6.14
C ASP A 186 22.44 30.75 5.21
N ASN A 187 23.60 30.21 5.62
CA ASN A 187 24.46 29.31 4.82
C ASN A 187 23.81 27.96 4.46
N MET A 188 22.62 27.65 5.00
CA MET A 188 21.84 26.46 4.66
C MET A 188 20.34 26.80 4.68
N SER A 189 19.78 27.07 3.50
CA SER A 189 18.35 27.35 3.36
C SER A 189 17.50 26.21 3.92
N GLY A 190 16.35 26.52 4.51
CA GLY A 190 15.29 25.58 4.86
C GLY A 190 14.88 24.66 3.70
N HIS A 191 15.13 25.04 2.44
CA HIS A 191 15.01 24.11 1.31
C HIS A 191 15.97 22.91 1.46
N THR A 192 17.25 23.17 1.76
CA THR A 192 18.25 22.12 2.00
C THR A 192 17.85 21.25 3.19
N LYS A 193 17.36 21.85 4.27
CA LYS A 193 16.88 21.10 5.46
C LYS A 193 15.72 20.14 5.11
N ILE A 194 14.78 20.59 4.29
CA ILE A 194 13.69 19.73 3.79
C ILE A 194 14.25 18.61 2.90
N GLN A 195 15.21 18.89 2.01
CA GLN A 195 15.83 17.85 1.18
C GLN A 195 16.52 16.76 2.01
N GLU A 196 17.21 17.11 3.10
CA GLU A 196 17.82 16.11 3.97
C GLU A 196 16.77 15.21 4.64
N VAL A 197 15.68 15.79 5.16
CA VAL A 197 14.58 14.99 5.73
C VAL A 197 13.88 14.13 4.67
N LEU A 198 13.76 14.61 3.43
CA LEU A 198 13.26 13.81 2.31
C LEU A 198 14.15 12.59 2.02
N LYS A 199 15.48 12.71 2.14
CA LYS A 199 16.40 11.55 2.05
C LYS A 199 16.19 10.56 3.18
N VAL A 200 16.05 11.05 4.41
CA VAL A 200 15.75 10.20 5.59
C VAL A 200 14.47 9.42 5.39
N ARG A 201 13.41 10.08 4.92
CA ARG A 201 12.16 9.42 4.55
C ARG A 201 12.40 8.37 3.47
N ASN A 202 13.11 8.69 2.39
CA ASN A 202 13.34 7.72 1.30
C ASN A 202 14.11 6.48 1.78
N LEU A 203 15.07 6.64 2.69
CA LEU A 203 15.75 5.52 3.34
C LEU A 203 14.73 4.62 4.07
N VAL A 204 13.84 5.23 4.86
CA VAL A 204 12.78 4.50 5.58
C VAL A 204 11.76 3.85 4.62
N ALA A 205 11.29 4.60 3.62
CA ALA A 205 10.27 4.15 2.70
C ALA A 205 10.81 3.14 1.67
N HIS A 206 12.11 3.08 1.37
CA HIS A 206 12.64 2.13 0.38
C HIS A 206 13.55 1.06 0.99
N SER A 207 13.68 0.99 2.32
CA SER A 207 14.39 -0.12 2.98
C SER A 207 13.69 -1.47 2.69
N ASN A 208 14.36 -2.34 1.96
CA ASN A 208 13.87 -3.68 1.64
C ASN A 208 13.94 -4.62 2.86
N SER A 209 14.91 -4.40 3.74
CA SER A 209 15.10 -5.17 4.98
C SER A 209 14.26 -4.65 6.14
N LEU A 210 13.66 -3.47 6.01
CA LEU A 210 13.00 -2.75 7.13
C LEU A 210 13.92 -2.59 8.34
N CYS A 211 15.22 -2.44 8.07
CA CYS A 211 16.26 -2.18 9.06
C CYS A 211 17.04 -0.92 8.66
N CYS A 212 17.66 -0.28 9.65
CA CYS A 212 18.71 0.72 9.44
C CYS A 212 19.82 0.58 10.48
N SER A 213 21.00 1.11 10.15
CA SER A 213 22.14 1.19 11.06
C SER A 213 21.90 2.22 12.17
N GLU A 214 22.70 2.15 13.23
CA GLU A 214 22.65 3.15 14.31
C GLU A 214 23.02 4.55 13.80
N GLU A 215 23.99 4.63 12.89
CA GLU A 215 24.42 5.89 12.27
C GLU A 215 23.30 6.49 11.40
N GLU A 216 22.63 5.66 10.58
CA GLU A 216 21.49 6.10 9.76
C GLU A 216 20.34 6.62 10.62
N MET A 217 20.02 5.93 11.72
CA MET A 217 19.00 6.38 12.67
C MET A 217 19.39 7.69 13.35
N LYS A 218 20.61 7.80 13.88
CA LYS A 218 21.09 9.00 14.59
C LYS A 218 21.13 10.22 13.67
N ASN A 219 21.75 10.08 12.49
CA ASN A 219 21.80 11.16 11.50
C ASN A 219 20.38 11.53 11.04
N GLY A 220 19.52 10.54 10.77
CA GLY A 220 18.15 10.81 10.33
C GLY A 220 17.32 11.57 11.36
N ILE A 221 17.42 11.21 12.64
CA ILE A 221 16.76 11.92 13.74
C ILE A 221 17.32 13.35 13.88
N GLU A 222 18.63 13.53 13.74
CA GLU A 222 19.25 14.85 13.78
C GLU A 222 18.73 15.77 12.68
N GLN A 223 18.63 15.28 11.43
CA GLN A 223 18.05 16.07 10.33
C GLN A 223 16.59 16.47 10.60
N ILE A 224 15.79 15.58 11.20
CA ILE A 224 14.41 15.86 11.59
C ILE A 224 14.35 16.96 12.65
N LYS A 225 15.21 16.88 13.68
CA LYS A 225 15.31 17.91 14.73
C LYS A 225 15.72 19.27 14.15
N ILE A 226 16.74 19.30 13.29
CA ILE A 226 17.20 20.52 12.61
C ILE A 226 16.06 21.18 11.83
N LEU A 227 15.23 20.37 11.14
CA LEU A 227 14.08 20.90 10.42
C LEU A 227 13.00 21.47 11.35
N LEU A 228 12.66 20.75 12.42
CA LEU A 228 11.68 21.22 13.41
C LEU A 228 12.11 22.50 14.08
N GLU A 229 13.37 22.59 14.50
CA GLU A 229 13.91 23.79 15.15
C GLU A 229 13.90 25.00 14.20
N HIS A 230 14.29 24.78 12.94
CA HIS A 230 14.20 25.83 11.90
C HIS A 230 12.76 26.31 11.71
N MET A 231 11.80 25.39 11.63
CA MET A 231 10.39 25.73 11.45
C MET A 231 9.81 26.44 12.68
N LYS A 232 10.16 25.99 13.88
CA LYS A 232 9.75 26.60 15.14
C LYS A 232 10.18 28.05 15.21
N GLN A 233 11.47 28.32 14.98
CA GLN A 233 12.03 29.69 14.97
C GLN A 233 11.34 30.58 13.93
N LYS A 234 10.97 30.02 12.76
CA LYS A 234 10.22 30.76 11.75
C LYS A 234 8.80 31.08 12.22
N PHE A 235 8.10 30.13 12.82
CA PHE A 235 6.72 30.37 13.28
C PHE A 235 6.65 31.33 14.45
N GLU A 236 7.66 31.30 15.34
CA GLU A 236 7.86 32.31 16.37
C GLU A 236 8.00 33.70 15.74
N SER A 237 8.87 33.86 14.72
CA SER A 237 9.03 35.16 14.04
C SER A 237 7.76 35.66 13.34
N PHE A 238 6.92 34.76 12.82
CA PHE A 238 5.64 35.13 12.19
C PHE A 238 4.56 35.53 13.20
N ALA A 239 4.64 35.06 14.44
CA ALA A 239 3.74 35.51 15.49
C ALA A 239 3.96 37.01 15.81
N ASP A 240 5.21 37.48 15.67
CA ASP A 240 5.61 38.85 15.97
C ASP A 240 5.47 39.83 14.79
N GLU A 241 5.48 39.35 13.55
CA GLU A 241 5.35 40.19 12.35
C GLU A 241 4.00 40.96 12.28
N GLU A 242 4.04 42.27 12.05
CA GLU A 242 2.83 43.13 12.03
C GLU A 242 1.88 42.84 10.86
N ASP A 243 2.41 42.34 9.74
CA ASP A 243 1.66 42.12 8.50
C ASP A 243 0.71 40.90 8.56
N PHE A 244 0.86 40.02 9.56
CA PHE A 244 -0.04 38.88 9.75
C PHE A 244 -1.31 39.25 10.51
N SER A 245 -2.45 38.76 10.03
CA SER A 245 -3.71 38.86 10.75
C SER A 245 -3.68 38.11 12.08
N LYS A 246 -4.58 38.48 12.99
CA LYS A 246 -4.72 37.84 14.31
C LYS A 246 -4.94 36.32 14.22
N ASP A 247 -5.66 35.86 13.20
CA ASP A 247 -5.94 34.43 13.03
C ASP A 247 -4.71 33.68 12.48
N GLU A 248 -3.92 34.30 11.61
CA GLU A 248 -2.64 33.73 11.14
C GLU A 248 -1.63 33.58 12.26
N LYS A 249 -1.48 34.60 13.11
CA LYS A 249 -0.61 34.54 14.29
C LYS A 249 -0.98 33.39 15.21
N ARG A 250 -2.29 33.16 15.42
CA ARG A 250 -2.80 32.02 16.22
C ARG A 250 -2.54 30.66 15.57
N ILE A 251 -2.47 30.58 14.24
CA ILE A 251 -2.09 29.36 13.53
C ILE A 251 -0.61 29.06 13.78
N TYR A 252 0.26 30.06 13.63
CA TYR A 252 1.70 29.88 13.83
C TYR A 252 2.07 29.59 15.27
N GLN A 253 1.46 30.27 16.24
CA GLN A 253 1.68 29.99 17.66
C GLN A 253 1.29 28.55 18.03
N ARG A 254 0.13 28.06 17.58
CA ARG A 254 -0.27 26.66 17.82
C ARG A 254 0.63 25.65 17.10
N ALA A 255 1.15 26.01 15.94
CA ALA A 255 2.11 25.18 15.22
C ALA A 255 3.45 25.12 15.95
N GLU A 256 3.93 26.24 16.49
CA GLU A 256 5.14 26.33 17.33
C GLU A 256 5.00 25.45 18.59
N GLU A 257 3.90 25.57 19.33
CA GLU A 257 3.63 24.72 20.51
C GLU A 257 3.64 23.22 20.15
N LYS A 258 3.07 22.86 19.00
CA LYS A 258 3.09 21.49 18.49
C LYS A 258 4.49 21.04 18.06
N MET A 259 5.33 21.94 17.53
CA MET A 259 6.72 21.64 17.18
C MET A 259 7.56 21.38 18.43
N GLU A 260 7.37 22.16 19.48
CA GLU A 260 8.01 21.92 20.78
C GLU A 260 7.60 20.54 21.34
N GLY A 261 6.30 20.22 21.28
CA GLY A 261 5.79 18.90 21.65
C GLY A 261 6.39 17.76 20.80
N ALA A 262 6.59 18.00 19.50
CA ALA A 262 7.21 17.05 18.57
C ALA A 262 8.69 16.83 18.89
N LEU A 263 9.46 17.89 19.17
CA LEU A 263 10.86 17.81 19.59
C LEU A 263 11.02 16.98 20.87
N CYS A 264 10.22 17.28 21.90
CA CYS A 264 10.20 16.51 23.14
C CYS A 264 9.83 15.03 22.91
N SER A 265 8.91 14.76 21.97
CA SER A 265 8.52 13.40 21.63
C SER A 265 9.63 12.63 20.90
N ILE A 266 10.36 13.27 20.00
CA ILE A 266 11.50 12.67 19.28
C ILE A 266 12.63 12.30 20.25
N GLU A 267 12.87 13.11 21.28
CA GLU A 267 13.85 12.77 22.33
C GLU A 267 13.48 11.49 23.07
N LYS A 268 12.19 11.27 23.33
CA LYS A 268 11.69 10.04 23.95
C LYS A 268 11.81 8.84 23.02
N VAL A 269 11.65 9.02 21.70
CA VAL A 269 11.79 7.92 20.71
C VAL A 269 13.16 7.25 20.77
N MET A 270 14.21 8.01 21.10
CA MET A 270 15.57 7.47 21.23
C MET A 270 15.70 6.45 22.36
N THR A 271 14.92 6.61 23.43
CA THR A 271 14.94 5.77 24.62
C THR A 271 13.74 4.82 24.70
N ASP A 272 12.77 4.96 23.79
CA ASP A 272 11.54 4.19 23.79
C ASP A 272 11.79 2.70 23.53
N THR A 273 11.24 1.87 24.40
CA THR A 273 11.26 0.40 24.33
C THR A 273 9.91 -0.20 23.93
N ASP A 274 8.87 0.63 23.76
CA ASP A 274 7.54 0.18 23.35
C ASP A 274 7.47 0.01 21.82
N PHE A 275 8.05 -1.09 21.35
CA PHE A 275 8.21 -1.41 19.93
C PHE A 275 6.91 -1.78 19.25
N ASP A 276 5.94 -2.29 19.98
CA ASP A 276 4.66 -2.67 19.40
C ASP A 276 3.94 -1.40 18.93
N VAL A 277 3.80 -0.38 19.81
CA VAL A 277 3.23 0.95 19.49
C VAL A 277 4.01 1.69 18.39
N MET A 278 5.32 1.47 18.27
CA MET A 278 6.10 2.02 17.17
C MET A 278 5.81 1.32 15.84
N ARG A 279 5.74 -0.01 15.84
CA ARG A 279 5.48 -0.83 14.65
C ARG A 279 4.14 -0.46 14.04
N GLU A 280 3.08 -0.48 14.85
CA GLU A 280 2.34 0.75 15.10
C GLU A 280 1.97 1.68 13.92
N LEU A 281 2.32 2.92 14.23
CA LEU A 281 2.10 4.10 13.44
C LEU A 281 2.96 4.08 12.17
N VAL A 282 4.15 3.48 12.27
CA VAL A 282 5.20 3.57 11.26
C VAL A 282 4.91 2.67 10.07
N VAL A 283 4.51 1.42 10.31
CA VAL A 283 4.18 0.49 9.22
C VAL A 283 2.99 1.01 8.42
N MET A 284 1.96 1.56 9.07
CA MET A 284 0.79 2.09 8.35
C MET A 284 1.14 3.25 7.44
N ASP A 285 1.85 4.25 7.95
CA ASP A 285 2.12 5.46 7.15
C ASP A 285 3.16 5.19 6.07
N ILE A 286 4.19 4.37 6.33
CA ILE A 286 5.13 3.93 5.28
C ILE A 286 4.44 3.08 4.22
N CYS A 287 3.53 2.18 4.62
CA CYS A 287 2.74 1.40 3.67
C CYS A 287 1.89 2.33 2.79
N LYS A 288 1.20 3.32 3.36
CA LYS A 288 0.47 4.32 2.58
C LYS A 288 1.40 5.02 1.58
N SER A 289 2.57 5.49 2.01
CA SER A 289 3.57 6.12 1.14
C SER A 289 3.99 5.23 -0.04
N ARG A 290 4.34 3.97 0.22
CA ARG A 290 4.73 2.99 -0.82
C ARG A 290 3.58 2.70 -1.79
N ALA A 291 2.35 2.64 -1.30
CA ALA A 291 1.18 2.41 -2.14
C ALA A 291 0.92 3.59 -3.09
N TYR A 292 1.22 4.82 -2.66
CA TYR A 292 1.07 6.02 -3.49
C TYR A 292 2.13 6.10 -4.60
N GLU A 293 3.33 5.60 -4.35
CA GLU A 293 4.43 5.63 -5.32
C GLU A 293 4.38 4.47 -6.32
N SER A 294 3.70 3.38 -5.98
CA SER A 294 3.61 2.23 -6.86
C SER A 294 2.57 2.43 -7.96
N SER A 295 3.05 2.41 -9.21
CA SER A 295 2.18 2.33 -10.40
C SER A 295 1.58 0.93 -10.62
N ASP A 296 2.10 -0.10 -9.92
CA ASP A 296 1.67 -1.49 -10.04
C ASP A 296 0.51 -1.82 -9.07
N GLU A 297 -0.64 -2.17 -9.66
CA GLU A 297 -1.85 -2.56 -8.94
C GLU A 297 -1.65 -3.80 -8.04
N THR A 298 -0.79 -4.73 -8.47
CA THR A 298 -0.47 -5.95 -7.69
C THR A 298 0.27 -5.58 -6.40
N HIS A 299 1.20 -4.63 -6.50
CA HIS A 299 1.94 -4.12 -5.37
C HIS A 299 1.03 -3.31 -4.42
N ARG A 300 0.11 -2.48 -4.95
CA ARG A 300 -0.90 -1.78 -4.15
C ARG A 300 -1.80 -2.74 -3.37
N LYS A 301 -2.28 -3.84 -3.98
CA LYS A 301 -3.06 -4.89 -3.31
C LYS A 301 -2.26 -5.59 -2.20
N LYS A 302 -0.97 -5.87 -2.42
CA LYS A 302 -0.09 -6.44 -1.39
C LYS A 302 0.06 -5.49 -0.19
N ILE A 303 0.23 -4.20 -0.44
CA ILE A 303 0.33 -3.20 0.63
C ILE A 303 -0.99 -3.06 1.40
N ALA A 304 -2.13 -3.00 0.71
CA ALA A 304 -3.45 -2.95 1.36
C ALA A 304 -3.68 -4.16 2.26
N LYS A 305 -3.21 -5.34 1.84
CA LYS A 305 -3.26 -6.59 2.64
C LYS A 305 -2.37 -6.52 3.88
N VAL A 306 -1.19 -5.94 3.79
CA VAL A 306 -0.31 -5.69 4.95
C VAL A 306 -0.99 -4.72 5.91
N GLN A 307 -1.57 -3.63 5.41
CA GLN A 307 -2.31 -2.64 6.21
C GLN A 307 -3.51 -3.25 6.95
N LEU A 308 -4.27 -4.14 6.30
CA LEU A 308 -5.39 -4.84 6.94
C LEU A 308 -4.93 -5.77 8.07
N ARG A 309 -3.93 -6.62 7.82
CA ARG A 309 -3.34 -7.52 8.83
C ARG A 309 -2.84 -6.75 10.04
N TYR A 310 -2.31 -5.57 9.77
CA TYR A 310 -1.72 -4.69 10.75
C TYR A 310 -2.80 -4.05 11.65
N GLU A 311 -3.88 -3.51 11.09
CA GLU A 311 -5.03 -3.00 11.87
C GLU A 311 -5.67 -4.09 12.74
N THR A 312 -5.75 -5.33 12.23
CA THR A 312 -6.23 -6.49 13.03
C THR A 312 -5.31 -6.77 14.22
N ARG A 313 -3.98 -6.67 14.04
CA ARG A 313 -3.01 -6.93 15.11
C ARG A 313 -2.99 -5.82 16.17
N ARG A 314 -3.23 -4.57 15.76
CA ARG A 314 -3.39 -3.44 16.70
C ARG A 314 -4.55 -3.63 17.66
N ILE A 315 -5.70 -3.98 17.10
CA ILE A 315 -6.89 -4.27 17.90
C ILE A 315 -6.57 -5.39 18.89
N PHE A 316 -5.90 -6.45 18.44
CA PHE A 316 -5.48 -7.56 19.30
C PHE A 316 -4.54 -7.16 20.46
N ILE A 317 -3.53 -6.31 20.22
CA ILE A 317 -2.58 -5.88 21.27
C ILE A 317 -3.28 -5.04 22.35
N VAL A 318 -4.07 -4.05 21.92
CA VAL A 318 -4.87 -3.20 22.83
C VAL A 318 -5.80 -4.07 23.68
N LEU A 319 -6.42 -5.09 23.09
CA LEU A 319 -7.31 -6.00 23.81
C LEU A 319 -6.56 -6.96 24.74
N ASN A 320 -5.36 -7.41 24.37
CA ASN A 320 -4.52 -8.29 25.19
C ASN A 320 -3.98 -7.59 26.45
N ASP A 321 -3.62 -6.30 26.34
CA ASP A 321 -3.17 -5.51 27.50
C ASP A 321 -4.32 -5.21 28.48
N LEU A 322 -5.53 -5.01 27.97
CA LEU A 322 -6.74 -4.95 28.79
C LEU A 322 -7.02 -6.29 29.50
N TYR A 323 -6.78 -7.42 28.83
CA TYR A 323 -6.98 -8.76 29.36
C TYR A 323 -5.99 -9.14 30.47
N LYS A 324 -4.69 -8.86 30.29
CA LYS A 324 -3.62 -9.21 31.26
C LYS A 324 -3.82 -8.55 32.62
N ASN A 325 -4.45 -7.39 32.67
CA ASN A 325 -4.60 -6.61 33.89
C ASN A 325 -5.73 -7.08 34.84
N ARG A 326 -6.59 -8.05 34.46
CA ARG A 326 -7.77 -8.44 35.30
C ARG A 326 -8.12 -9.94 35.37
N SER A 327 -7.26 -10.87 34.93
CA SER A 327 -7.68 -12.26 34.64
C SER A 327 -7.24 -13.35 35.66
N LYS A 328 -8.01 -13.57 36.73
CA LYS A 328 -8.04 -14.89 37.39
C LYS A 328 -9.45 -15.49 37.47
N ASP A 329 -10.43 -14.68 37.86
CA ASP A 329 -11.84 -15.08 38.03
C ASP A 329 -12.58 -15.38 36.71
N PHE A 330 -12.11 -14.82 35.60
CA PHE A 330 -12.80 -14.90 34.31
C PHE A 330 -12.55 -16.18 33.53
N LYS A 331 -11.36 -16.80 33.69
CA LYS A 331 -11.00 -18.03 32.96
C LYS A 331 -11.89 -19.22 33.34
N GLU A 332 -12.38 -19.26 34.58
CA GLU A 332 -13.34 -20.29 35.01
C GLU A 332 -14.74 -20.10 34.41
N ARG A 333 -15.19 -18.86 34.25
CA ARG A 333 -16.55 -18.56 33.75
C ARG A 333 -16.70 -18.78 32.25
N LEU A 334 -15.62 -18.69 31.48
CA LEU A 334 -15.62 -18.82 30.01
C LEU A 334 -15.73 -20.27 29.48
N GLN A 335 -15.68 -21.27 30.36
CA GLN A 335 -15.77 -22.69 30.00
C GLN A 335 -17.22 -23.21 29.96
N ASN A 336 -18.21 -22.42 30.39
CA ASN A 336 -19.61 -22.82 30.44
C ASN A 336 -20.49 -21.88 29.58
N GLN A 337 -21.18 -22.43 28.57
CA GLN A 337 -21.95 -21.69 27.57
C GLN A 337 -23.21 -21.01 28.15
N ASP A 338 -23.87 -21.63 29.13
CA ASP A 338 -25.03 -21.06 29.79
C ASP A 338 -24.63 -19.94 30.77
N ALA A 339 -23.43 -20.05 31.35
CA ALA A 339 -22.85 -18.99 32.18
C ALA A 339 -22.46 -17.76 31.36
N LEU A 340 -22.03 -17.95 30.09
CA LEU A 340 -21.70 -16.86 29.18
C LEU A 340 -22.93 -16.03 28.79
N GLN A 341 -24.07 -16.68 28.51
CA GLN A 341 -25.31 -15.97 28.18
C GLN A 341 -25.84 -15.17 29.37
N SER A 342 -25.85 -15.75 30.58
CA SER A 342 -26.23 -15.04 31.80
C SER A 342 -25.27 -13.88 32.12
N PHE A 343 -23.96 -14.06 31.89
CA PHE A 343 -22.96 -13.01 32.06
C PHE A 343 -23.12 -11.86 31.07
N ILE A 344 -23.52 -12.13 29.82
CA ILE A 344 -23.79 -11.10 28.80
C ILE A 344 -25.00 -10.25 29.19
N ILE A 345 -26.02 -10.86 29.80
CA ILE A 345 -27.25 -10.17 30.25
C ILE A 345 -26.98 -9.30 31.49
N GLU A 346 -26.07 -9.72 32.36
CA GLU A 346 -25.72 -9.03 33.62
C GLU A 346 -24.48 -8.12 33.51
N ALA A 347 -23.81 -8.09 32.35
CA ALA A 347 -22.56 -7.39 32.14
C ALA A 347 -22.70 -5.87 32.32
N LYS A 348 -21.82 -5.30 33.14
CA LYS A 348 -21.68 -3.84 33.29
C LYS A 348 -20.97 -3.25 32.06
N PRO A 349 -21.05 -1.92 31.86
CA PRO A 349 -20.30 -1.19 30.83
C PRO A 349 -18.84 -1.61 30.65
N ASP A 350 -18.12 -1.89 31.75
CA ASP A 350 -16.71 -2.31 31.73
C ASP A 350 -16.51 -3.77 31.26
N ASP A 351 -17.52 -4.63 31.39
CA ASP A 351 -17.50 -6.05 31.02
C ASP A 351 -17.69 -6.26 29.50
N VAL A 352 -18.27 -5.27 28.80
CA VAL A 352 -18.48 -5.30 27.35
C VAL A 352 -17.16 -5.28 26.58
N GLN A 353 -16.17 -4.50 27.03
CA GLN A 353 -14.83 -4.49 26.41
C GLN A 353 -14.10 -5.84 26.59
N PHE A 354 -14.41 -6.54 27.67
CA PHE A 354 -13.81 -7.82 28.01
C PHE A 354 -14.47 -8.99 27.26
N LEU A 355 -15.79 -8.94 27.04
CA LEU A 355 -16.53 -9.84 26.14
C LEU A 355 -16.03 -9.75 24.70
N LEU A 356 -15.72 -8.53 24.21
CA LEU A 356 -15.13 -8.33 22.89
C LEU A 356 -13.76 -9.00 22.76
N ALA A 357 -12.91 -8.91 23.79
CA ALA A 357 -11.59 -9.57 23.82
C ALA A 357 -11.71 -11.13 23.79
N ALA A 358 -12.67 -11.70 24.52
CA ALA A 358 -12.87 -13.15 24.60
C ALA A 358 -13.43 -13.77 23.30
N LEU A 359 -14.28 -13.05 22.57
CA LEU A 359 -14.83 -13.50 21.29
C LEU A 359 -13.77 -13.49 20.16
N GLU A 360 -12.75 -12.64 20.26
CA GLU A 360 -11.64 -12.57 19.30
C GLU A 360 -10.65 -13.73 19.49
N GLU A 361 -10.32 -14.08 20.73
CA GLU A 361 -9.42 -15.21 21.05
C GLU A 361 -9.96 -16.55 20.50
N LYS A 362 -11.28 -16.75 20.54
CA LYS A 362 -11.94 -17.99 20.04
C LYS A 362 -12.24 -17.98 18.54
N LYS A 363 -11.84 -16.95 17.77
CA LYS A 363 -12.20 -16.79 16.34
C LYS A 363 -13.70 -16.88 16.07
N MET A 364 -14.53 -16.39 17.00
CA MET A 364 -16.00 -16.48 16.89
C MET A 364 -16.63 -15.24 16.23
N PHE A 365 -15.88 -14.50 15.40
CA PHE A 365 -16.43 -13.37 14.63
C PHE A 365 -17.16 -13.86 13.37
N GLN A 366 -18.40 -14.33 13.57
CA GLN A 366 -19.41 -14.38 12.52
C GLN A 366 -20.29 -13.12 12.62
N ALA A 367 -20.83 -12.64 11.50
CA ALA A 367 -21.67 -11.43 11.47
C ALA A 367 -22.83 -11.50 12.47
N GLU A 368 -23.38 -12.70 12.67
CA GLU A 368 -24.46 -13.03 13.59
C GLU A 368 -24.11 -12.73 15.06
N ASN A 369 -22.86 -12.97 15.48
CA ASN A 369 -22.40 -12.68 16.85
C ASN A 369 -22.18 -11.17 17.07
N LEU A 370 -21.83 -10.45 16.01
CA LEU A 370 -21.70 -9.00 16.06
C LEU A 370 -23.06 -8.32 16.18
N ASP A 371 -24.10 -8.89 15.57
CA ASP A 371 -25.48 -8.40 15.68
C ASP A 371 -26.06 -8.61 17.08
N ALA A 372 -25.81 -9.76 17.69
CA ALA A 372 -26.18 -9.98 19.09
C ALA A 372 -25.51 -8.97 20.04
N LEU A 373 -24.23 -8.67 19.82
CA LEU A 373 -23.51 -7.64 20.59
C LEU A 373 -24.04 -6.22 20.34
N LEU A 374 -24.35 -5.88 19.09
CA LEU A 374 -24.91 -4.56 18.75
C LEU A 374 -26.29 -4.36 19.42
N GLN A 375 -27.12 -5.41 19.50
CA GLN A 375 -28.39 -5.37 20.23
C GLN A 375 -28.22 -5.17 21.73
N VAL A 376 -27.16 -5.73 22.33
CA VAL A 376 -26.85 -5.54 23.76
C VAL A 376 -26.31 -4.13 24.05
N ILE A 377 -25.60 -3.52 23.11
CA ILE A 377 -25.00 -2.18 23.27
C ILE A 377 -26.02 -1.06 22.99
N GLU A 378 -27.07 -1.34 22.22
CA GLU A 378 -28.07 -0.35 21.79
C GLU A 378 -28.78 0.41 22.94
N PRO A 379 -29.12 -0.21 24.09
CA PRO A 379 -29.69 0.51 25.24
C PRO A 379 -28.68 1.44 25.95
N LEU A 380 -27.37 1.24 25.76
CA LEU A 380 -26.28 1.96 26.45
C LEU A 380 -25.84 3.24 25.72
N GLU A 381 -26.50 3.63 24.62
CA GLU A 381 -26.16 4.77 23.74
C GLU A 381 -26.17 6.17 24.40
N LYS A 382 -26.65 6.27 25.64
CA LYS A 382 -26.71 7.54 26.38
C LYS A 382 -25.32 8.05 26.76
N GLU A 383 -24.33 7.18 26.85
CA GLU A 383 -22.93 7.54 27.12
C GLU A 383 -22.12 7.71 25.81
N ASN A 384 -21.31 8.76 25.75
CA ASN A 384 -20.55 9.13 24.54
C ASN A 384 -19.54 8.04 24.12
N ASP A 385 -19.00 7.30 25.08
CA ASP A 385 -18.03 6.23 24.82
C ASP A 385 -18.67 5.04 24.10
N PHE A 386 -19.92 4.71 24.42
CA PHE A 386 -20.68 3.64 23.73
C PHE A 386 -21.05 4.01 22.29
N ARG A 387 -21.30 5.29 21.99
CA ARG A 387 -21.48 5.74 20.59
C ARG A 387 -20.20 5.59 19.76
N ARG A 388 -19.03 5.71 20.39
CA ARG A 388 -17.74 5.51 19.72
C ARG A 388 -17.48 4.02 19.48
N ILE A 389 -17.80 3.17 20.44
CA ILE A 389 -17.70 1.71 20.33
C ILE A 389 -18.67 1.18 19.27
N LYS A 390 -19.96 1.56 19.31
CA LYS A 390 -20.97 1.18 18.31
C LYS A 390 -20.56 1.58 16.89
N ARG A 391 -20.01 2.80 16.70
CA ARG A 391 -19.48 3.24 15.40
C ARG A 391 -18.35 2.34 14.90
N LYS A 392 -17.34 2.06 15.75
CA LYS A 392 -16.25 1.15 15.39
C LYS A 392 -16.75 -0.26 15.09
N MET A 393 -17.70 -0.78 15.86
CA MET A 393 -18.28 -2.10 15.62
C MET A 393 -19.07 -2.15 14.31
N MET A 394 -19.82 -1.11 13.96
CA MET A 394 -20.48 -1.02 12.66
C MET A 394 -19.49 -0.88 11.49
N GLU A 395 -18.37 -0.17 11.67
CA GLU A 395 -17.29 -0.12 10.67
C GLU A 395 -16.65 -1.49 10.47
N ILE A 396 -16.37 -2.21 11.56
CA ILE A 396 -15.85 -3.57 11.55
C ILE A 396 -16.86 -4.51 10.87
N LYS A 397 -18.16 -4.42 11.21
CA LYS A 397 -19.24 -5.17 10.57
C LYS A 397 -19.24 -4.96 9.06
N LYS A 398 -19.25 -3.70 8.64
CA LYS A 398 -19.29 -3.32 7.22
C LYS A 398 -18.03 -3.76 6.48
N SER A 399 -16.88 -3.74 7.14
CA SER A 399 -15.62 -4.26 6.61
C SER A 399 -15.65 -5.78 6.47
N LEU A 400 -16.15 -6.51 7.48
CA LEU A 400 -16.35 -7.95 7.47
C LEU A 400 -17.39 -8.39 6.44
N GLU A 401 -18.49 -7.66 6.27
CA GLU A 401 -19.50 -7.92 5.24
C GLU A 401 -18.93 -7.71 3.84
N ARG A 402 -18.12 -6.67 3.63
CA ARG A 402 -17.40 -6.46 2.36
C ARG A 402 -16.35 -7.55 2.10
N THR A 403 -15.60 -7.94 3.13
CA THR A 403 -14.56 -8.97 3.02
C THR A 403 -15.17 -10.36 2.88
N SER A 404 -16.32 -10.61 3.52
CA SER A 404 -17.13 -11.81 3.35
C SER A 404 -17.76 -11.84 1.97
N ALA A 405 -18.23 -10.70 1.44
CA ALA A 405 -18.71 -10.60 0.07
C ALA A 405 -17.58 -10.93 -0.94
N ILE A 406 -16.35 -10.46 -0.69
CA ILE A 406 -15.15 -10.76 -1.49
C ILE A 406 -14.69 -12.22 -1.30
N ALA A 407 -14.70 -12.77 -0.09
CA ALA A 407 -14.35 -14.17 0.18
C ALA A 407 -15.43 -15.15 -0.33
N SER A 408 -16.68 -14.68 -0.43
CA SER A 408 -17.79 -15.37 -1.11
C SER A 408 -17.79 -15.17 -2.62
N ALA A 409 -16.90 -14.32 -3.16
CA ALA A 409 -16.82 -14.05 -4.60
C ALA A 409 -16.12 -15.17 -5.39
N THR A 410 -15.40 -16.11 -4.76
CA THR A 410 -15.03 -17.34 -5.49
C THR A 410 -16.29 -18.18 -5.67
N ILE A 411 -16.89 -18.08 -6.85
CA ILE A 411 -18.11 -18.81 -7.22
C ILE A 411 -17.82 -20.32 -7.29
N TYR A 412 -16.58 -20.72 -7.61
CA TYR A 412 -16.21 -22.12 -7.83
C TYR A 412 -14.94 -22.55 -7.06
N ASP A 413 -14.92 -23.80 -6.59
CA ASP A 413 -13.74 -24.42 -6.00
C ASP A 413 -12.77 -24.93 -7.09
N VAL A 414 -13.29 -25.38 -8.24
CA VAL A 414 -12.49 -25.97 -9.33
C VAL A 414 -12.99 -25.50 -10.69
N LEU A 415 -12.09 -24.93 -11.49
CA LEU A 415 -12.22 -24.82 -12.93
C LEU A 415 -11.66 -26.07 -13.60
N ILE A 416 -12.41 -26.68 -14.51
CA ILE A 416 -11.95 -27.78 -15.35
C ILE A 416 -11.66 -27.23 -16.75
N LEU A 417 -10.38 -27.10 -17.06
CA LEU A 417 -9.88 -26.67 -18.35
C LEU A 417 -9.69 -27.90 -19.25
N HIS A 418 -10.40 -27.92 -20.38
CA HIS A 418 -10.37 -29.02 -21.35
C HIS A 418 -10.41 -28.47 -22.77
N CYS A 419 -9.98 -29.26 -23.75
CA CYS A 419 -10.21 -28.90 -25.14
C CYS A 419 -11.64 -29.27 -25.58
N GLU A 420 -12.13 -28.60 -26.62
CA GLU A 420 -13.49 -28.80 -27.12
C GLU A 420 -13.77 -30.24 -27.54
N ALA A 421 -12.76 -30.91 -28.13
CA ALA A 421 -12.87 -32.30 -28.54
C ALA A 421 -13.05 -33.28 -27.37
N ASP A 422 -12.65 -32.89 -26.15
CA ASP A 422 -12.71 -33.73 -24.94
C ASP A 422 -13.83 -33.31 -23.99
N ARG A 423 -14.84 -32.58 -24.47
CA ARG A 423 -15.94 -32.09 -23.63
C ARG A 423 -16.67 -33.24 -22.92
N ASN A 424 -16.86 -34.37 -23.59
CA ASN A 424 -17.56 -35.52 -23.01
C ASN A 424 -16.76 -36.17 -21.89
N GLU A 425 -15.44 -36.27 -22.05
CA GLU A 425 -14.49 -36.75 -21.06
C GLU A 425 -14.46 -35.79 -19.87
N ALA A 426 -14.53 -34.48 -20.10
CA ALA A 426 -14.61 -33.48 -19.04
C ALA A 426 -15.91 -33.58 -18.23
N ILE A 427 -17.05 -33.78 -18.91
CA ILE A 427 -18.35 -34.01 -18.27
C ILE A 427 -18.31 -35.32 -17.45
N SER A 428 -17.79 -36.40 -18.04
CA SER A 428 -17.64 -37.71 -17.40
C SER A 428 -16.73 -37.63 -16.17
N PHE A 429 -15.60 -36.93 -16.27
CA PHE A 429 -14.70 -36.69 -15.15
C PHE A 429 -15.39 -35.89 -14.04
N ARG A 430 -16.09 -34.80 -14.40
CA ARG A 430 -16.85 -33.99 -13.44
C ARG A 430 -17.94 -34.80 -12.74
N GLN A 431 -18.64 -35.67 -13.45
CA GLN A 431 -19.69 -36.50 -12.87
C GLN A 431 -19.07 -37.63 -12.03
N HIS A 432 -18.30 -38.52 -12.62
CA HIS A 432 -17.93 -39.78 -11.97
C HIS A 432 -16.70 -39.70 -11.06
N LYS A 433 -15.79 -38.75 -11.28
CA LYS A 433 -14.53 -38.65 -10.51
C LYS A 433 -14.54 -37.51 -9.50
N LEU A 434 -15.36 -36.48 -9.71
CA LEU A 434 -15.57 -35.40 -8.75
C LEU A 434 -16.84 -35.59 -7.89
N ASP A 435 -17.60 -36.67 -8.06
CA ASP A 435 -18.76 -36.99 -7.19
C ASP A 435 -18.37 -37.05 -5.71
N ILE A 436 -17.17 -37.53 -5.39
CA ILE A 436 -16.61 -37.53 -4.03
C ILE A 436 -16.46 -36.12 -3.42
N LEU A 437 -16.50 -35.07 -4.24
CA LEU A 437 -16.43 -33.69 -3.79
C LEU A 437 -17.78 -33.16 -3.29
N LYS A 438 -18.87 -33.85 -3.60
CA LYS A 438 -20.19 -33.57 -3.04
C LYS A 438 -20.21 -33.87 -1.54
N ASP A 439 -19.34 -34.78 -1.07
CA ASP A 439 -19.22 -35.16 0.34
C ASP A 439 -18.37 -34.19 1.16
N LEU A 440 -17.77 -33.16 0.54
CA LEU A 440 -17.13 -32.07 1.27
C LEU A 440 -18.19 -31.19 1.94
N ASN A 441 -17.89 -30.63 3.10
CA ASN A 441 -18.73 -29.64 3.77
C ASN A 441 -18.03 -28.26 3.80
N PRO A 442 -18.45 -27.26 2.99
CA PRO A 442 -19.53 -27.33 1.99
C PRO A 442 -19.12 -28.12 0.72
N PRO A 443 -20.08 -28.62 -0.09
CA PRO A 443 -19.80 -29.35 -1.33
C PRO A 443 -18.94 -28.52 -2.28
N ALA A 444 -18.00 -29.16 -2.99
CA ALA A 444 -17.17 -28.40 -3.92
C ALA A 444 -17.96 -27.96 -5.16
N LYS A 445 -17.88 -26.67 -5.49
CA LYS A 445 -18.46 -26.14 -6.73
C LYS A 445 -17.45 -26.30 -7.86
N THR A 446 -17.88 -26.88 -8.98
CA THR A 446 -17.02 -27.12 -10.14
C THR A 446 -17.65 -26.50 -11.39
N ILE A 447 -16.83 -26.02 -12.33
CA ILE A 447 -17.28 -25.46 -13.60
C ILE A 447 -16.39 -25.94 -14.75
N LEU A 448 -17.00 -26.23 -15.91
CA LEU A 448 -16.26 -26.47 -17.14
C LEU A 448 -15.92 -25.13 -17.80
N TYR A 449 -14.73 -25.02 -18.39
CA TYR A 449 -14.30 -23.77 -19.01
C TYR A 449 -15.28 -23.24 -20.06
N ASP A 450 -15.83 -24.11 -20.91
CA ASP A 450 -16.78 -23.74 -21.95
C ASP A 450 -18.18 -23.35 -21.45
N GLU A 451 -18.53 -23.70 -20.20
CA GLU A 451 -19.76 -23.25 -19.55
C GLU A 451 -19.68 -21.79 -19.09
N TYR A 452 -18.46 -21.23 -18.95
CA TYR A 452 -18.25 -19.84 -18.56
C TYR A 452 -18.02 -18.90 -19.75
N VAL A 453 -17.53 -19.41 -20.89
CA VAL A 453 -17.24 -18.57 -22.06
C VAL A 453 -18.54 -17.98 -22.62
N VAL A 454 -18.76 -16.69 -22.35
CA VAL A 454 -19.90 -15.93 -22.88
C VAL A 454 -19.63 -15.53 -24.33
N SER A 455 -20.62 -15.72 -25.21
CA SER A 455 -20.55 -15.30 -26.61
C SER A 455 -20.08 -13.85 -26.75
N GLY A 456 -19.01 -13.61 -27.50
CA GLY A 456 -18.46 -12.27 -27.74
C GLY A 456 -17.27 -11.89 -26.85
N THR A 457 -16.85 -12.75 -25.92
CA THR A 457 -15.60 -12.57 -25.18
C THR A 457 -14.46 -13.40 -25.80
N SER A 458 -13.23 -12.87 -25.78
CA SER A 458 -12.07 -13.67 -26.19
C SER A 458 -11.82 -14.77 -25.15
N HIS A 459 -11.33 -15.94 -25.59
CA HIS A 459 -10.99 -17.04 -24.70
C HIS A 459 -10.05 -16.61 -23.56
N VAL A 460 -9.04 -15.80 -23.87
CA VAL A 460 -8.09 -15.28 -22.86
C VAL A 460 -8.78 -14.40 -21.82
N SER A 461 -9.66 -13.50 -22.26
CA SER A 461 -10.41 -12.64 -21.34
C SER A 461 -11.39 -13.44 -20.48
N ALA A 462 -12.09 -14.41 -21.08
CA ALA A 462 -12.99 -15.30 -20.35
C ALA A 462 -12.22 -16.09 -19.29
N LEU A 463 -11.04 -16.61 -19.64
CA LEU A 463 -10.17 -17.28 -18.68
C LEU A 463 -9.75 -16.35 -17.54
N ASP A 464 -9.36 -15.10 -17.81
CA ASP A 464 -8.99 -14.15 -16.75
C ASP A 464 -10.11 -13.93 -15.73
N TYR A 465 -11.35 -13.79 -16.18
CA TYR A 465 -12.51 -13.65 -15.28
C TYR A 465 -12.75 -14.92 -14.44
N VAL A 466 -12.74 -16.10 -15.08
CA VAL A 466 -12.92 -17.38 -14.36
C VAL A 466 -11.83 -17.61 -13.33
N LEU A 467 -10.59 -17.28 -13.69
CA LEU A 467 -9.45 -17.49 -12.83
C LEU A 467 -9.56 -16.63 -11.58
N ASP A 468 -10.17 -15.46 -11.60
CA ASP A 468 -10.43 -14.70 -10.37
C ASP A 468 -11.51 -15.36 -9.49
N ASP A 469 -12.44 -16.10 -10.09
CA ASP A 469 -13.58 -16.75 -9.42
C ASP A 469 -13.32 -18.20 -8.95
N CYS A 470 -12.19 -18.82 -9.31
CA CYS A 470 -11.92 -20.25 -9.09
C CYS A 470 -10.72 -20.54 -8.19
N ARG A 471 -10.82 -21.43 -7.20
CA ARG A 471 -9.67 -21.71 -6.31
C ARG A 471 -8.57 -22.55 -6.97
N LEU A 472 -8.95 -23.62 -7.69
CA LEU A 472 -8.03 -24.51 -8.39
C LEU A 472 -8.39 -24.58 -9.87
N VAL A 473 -7.39 -24.87 -10.69
CA VAL A 473 -7.53 -25.11 -12.13
C VAL A 473 -7.04 -26.52 -12.43
N PHE A 474 -7.95 -27.39 -12.88
CA PHE A 474 -7.60 -28.72 -13.36
C PHE A 474 -7.46 -28.67 -14.88
N ILE A 475 -6.28 -29.00 -15.39
CA ILE A 475 -6.04 -29.14 -16.82
C ILE A 475 -6.22 -30.62 -17.17
N LEU A 476 -7.27 -30.96 -17.92
CA LEU A 476 -7.49 -32.34 -18.33
C LEU A 476 -6.53 -32.72 -19.45
N CYS A 477 -5.53 -33.52 -19.12
CA CYS A 477 -4.54 -34.04 -20.05
C CYS A 477 -5.06 -35.33 -20.70
N THR A 478 -5.69 -35.16 -21.85
CA THR A 478 -6.18 -36.20 -22.75
C THR A 478 -5.23 -36.38 -23.95
N GLN A 479 -5.48 -37.41 -24.77
CA GLN A 479 -4.76 -37.59 -26.02
C GLN A 479 -4.94 -36.39 -26.94
N SER A 480 -6.18 -35.91 -27.06
CA SER A 480 -6.54 -34.84 -27.99
C SER A 480 -5.88 -33.52 -27.60
N LEU A 481 -5.81 -33.19 -26.31
CA LEU A 481 -5.13 -31.99 -25.84
C LEU A 481 -3.63 -32.07 -26.13
N VAL A 482 -3.00 -33.20 -25.79
CA VAL A 482 -1.55 -33.37 -25.89
C VAL A 482 -1.07 -33.46 -27.35
N GLN A 483 -1.78 -34.21 -28.20
CA GLN A 483 -1.33 -34.49 -29.57
C GLN A 483 -1.82 -33.43 -30.57
N ASN A 484 -3.05 -32.92 -30.43
CA ASN A 484 -3.72 -32.22 -31.53
C ASN A 484 -4.11 -30.77 -31.22
N ASN A 485 -4.30 -30.41 -29.95
CA ASN A 485 -4.89 -29.10 -29.58
C ASN A 485 -4.00 -28.22 -28.71
N LEU A 486 -2.77 -28.63 -28.41
CA LEU A 486 -1.86 -27.83 -27.60
C LEU A 486 -1.58 -26.44 -28.19
N SER A 487 -1.45 -26.36 -29.53
CA SER A 487 -1.23 -25.09 -30.24
C SER A 487 -2.41 -24.12 -30.09
N LYS A 488 -3.64 -24.64 -30.02
CA LYS A 488 -4.85 -23.84 -29.80
C LYS A 488 -5.02 -23.38 -28.35
N PHE A 489 -4.31 -24.03 -27.42
CA PHE A 489 -4.32 -23.74 -25.99
C PHE A 489 -3.17 -22.84 -25.53
N GLN A 490 -2.34 -22.33 -26.44
CA GLN A 490 -1.11 -21.61 -26.08
C GLN A 490 -1.35 -20.41 -25.16
N ALA A 491 -2.44 -19.66 -25.37
CA ALA A 491 -2.73 -18.48 -24.57
C ALA A 491 -3.15 -18.85 -23.13
N GLU A 492 -4.03 -19.85 -23.00
CA GLU A 492 -4.47 -20.41 -21.72
C GLU A 492 -3.30 -21.03 -20.96
N ILE A 493 -2.39 -21.69 -21.67
CA ILE A 493 -1.17 -22.28 -21.13
C ILE A 493 -0.24 -21.21 -20.56
N VAL A 494 0.01 -20.12 -21.31
CA VAL A 494 0.85 -19.02 -20.83
C VAL A 494 0.25 -18.43 -19.55
N LYS A 495 -1.07 -18.29 -19.49
CA LYS A 495 -1.75 -17.79 -18.29
C LYS A 495 -1.66 -18.76 -17.12
N CYS A 496 -1.92 -20.04 -17.33
CA CYS A 496 -1.80 -21.08 -16.30
C CYS A 496 -0.38 -21.19 -15.76
N ASN A 497 0.63 -21.08 -16.62
CA ASN A 497 2.03 -21.07 -16.22
C ASN A 497 2.38 -19.82 -15.40
N SER A 498 1.86 -18.66 -15.78
CA SER A 498 2.01 -17.42 -15.00
C SER A 498 1.39 -17.55 -13.61
N LEU A 499 0.17 -18.08 -13.53
CA LEU A 499 -0.50 -18.36 -12.25
C LEU A 499 0.30 -19.32 -11.37
N GLN A 500 0.78 -20.43 -11.94
CA GLN A 500 1.56 -21.42 -11.20
C GLN A 500 2.83 -20.80 -10.60
N LYS A 501 3.53 -19.95 -11.37
CA LYS A 501 4.75 -19.27 -10.90
C LYS A 501 4.47 -18.24 -9.81
N ASN A 502 3.36 -17.52 -9.90
CA ASN A 502 3.07 -16.39 -9.02
C ASN A 502 2.34 -16.79 -7.73
N GLU A 503 1.48 -17.82 -7.77
CA GLU A 503 0.56 -18.16 -6.68
C GLU A 503 0.80 -19.57 -6.10
N GLY A 504 1.77 -20.29 -6.66
CA GLY A 504 2.09 -21.67 -6.31
C GLY A 504 1.13 -22.67 -6.96
N PRO A 505 0.98 -23.89 -6.40
CA PRO A 505 0.25 -24.99 -7.04
C PRO A 505 -1.26 -24.77 -7.07
N ARG A 506 -1.71 -23.90 -7.99
CA ARG A 506 -3.10 -23.61 -8.30
C ARG A 506 -3.55 -24.35 -9.54
N VAL A 507 -2.61 -24.62 -10.45
CA VAL A 507 -2.83 -25.35 -11.70
C VAL A 507 -2.33 -26.77 -11.53
N ILE A 508 -3.23 -27.73 -11.74
CA ILE A 508 -2.97 -29.16 -11.53
C ILE A 508 -3.29 -29.92 -12.80
N PRO A 509 -2.31 -30.58 -13.42
CA PRO A 509 -2.57 -31.49 -14.53
C PRO A 509 -3.33 -32.71 -14.04
N VAL A 510 -4.38 -33.10 -14.75
CA VAL A 510 -5.15 -34.32 -14.49
C VAL A 510 -5.06 -35.23 -15.70
N TYR A 511 -4.27 -36.30 -15.59
CA TYR A 511 -4.13 -37.29 -16.66
C TYR A 511 -5.27 -38.30 -16.61
N LEU A 512 -5.99 -38.43 -17.71
CA LEU A 512 -7.07 -39.41 -17.85
C LEU A 512 -6.58 -40.76 -18.40
N MET A 513 -5.32 -40.85 -18.88
CA MET A 513 -4.77 -42.05 -19.51
C MET A 513 -3.43 -42.47 -18.92
N GLU A 514 -3.09 -43.75 -19.07
CA GLU A 514 -1.91 -44.39 -18.48
C GLU A 514 -0.61 -44.11 -19.24
N GLU A 515 -0.67 -44.02 -20.57
CA GLU A 515 0.53 -44.12 -21.43
C GLU A 515 1.10 -42.77 -21.92
N ASP A 516 0.42 -41.63 -21.71
CA ASP A 516 0.75 -40.37 -22.41
C ASP A 516 1.55 -39.32 -21.60
N PHE A 517 2.15 -39.69 -20.46
CA PHE A 517 2.96 -38.72 -19.69
C PHE A 517 4.18 -38.21 -20.48
N GLN A 518 4.73 -39.03 -21.38
CA GLN A 518 5.95 -38.66 -22.12
C GLN A 518 5.69 -37.60 -23.19
N CYS A 519 4.47 -37.58 -23.76
CA CYS A 519 4.07 -36.63 -24.79
C CYS A 519 3.61 -35.28 -24.21
N ALA A 520 3.37 -35.21 -22.90
CA ALA A 520 2.98 -33.96 -22.26
C ALA A 520 4.09 -32.89 -22.41
N PRO A 521 3.73 -31.62 -22.65
CA PRO A 521 4.68 -30.53 -22.73
C PRO A 521 5.55 -30.44 -21.46
N SER A 522 6.80 -30.01 -21.61
CA SER A 522 7.76 -29.90 -20.51
C SER A 522 7.24 -29.11 -19.31
N TRP A 523 6.45 -28.05 -19.54
CA TRP A 523 5.87 -27.23 -18.48
C TRP A 523 4.74 -27.93 -17.70
N ILE A 524 4.00 -28.86 -18.32
CA ILE A 524 3.03 -29.71 -17.60
C ILE A 524 3.78 -30.76 -16.79
N ARG A 525 4.86 -31.32 -17.36
CA ARG A 525 5.65 -32.39 -16.72
C ARG A 525 6.37 -31.95 -15.44
N VAL A 526 6.64 -30.66 -15.27
CA VAL A 526 7.23 -30.11 -14.02
C VAL A 526 6.18 -29.85 -12.93
N MET A 527 4.89 -29.95 -13.23
CA MET A 527 3.81 -29.81 -12.25
C MET A 527 3.47 -31.16 -11.63
N THR A 528 3.11 -31.18 -10.35
CA THR A 528 2.65 -32.40 -9.67
C THR A 528 1.27 -32.81 -10.21
N PRO A 529 1.14 -33.95 -10.90
CA PRO A 529 -0.10 -34.30 -11.56
C PRO A 529 -1.00 -35.20 -10.73
N ILE A 530 -2.28 -35.25 -11.08
CA ILE A 530 -3.24 -36.24 -10.61
C ILE A 530 -3.47 -37.23 -11.75
N HIS A 531 -3.27 -38.52 -11.49
CA HIS A 531 -3.58 -39.59 -12.44
C HIS A 531 -4.97 -40.15 -12.14
N ALA A 532 -6.00 -39.73 -12.87
CA ALA A 532 -7.40 -40.04 -12.56
C ALA A 532 -7.76 -41.53 -12.67
N TRP A 533 -6.93 -42.30 -13.37
CA TRP A 533 -7.05 -43.74 -13.57
C TRP A 533 -6.45 -44.57 -12.43
N LYS A 534 -5.60 -43.99 -11.58
CA LYS A 534 -4.98 -44.72 -10.46
C LYS A 534 -5.94 -44.82 -9.27
N GLU A 535 -5.83 -45.89 -8.49
CA GLU A 535 -6.68 -46.12 -7.31
C GLU A 535 -6.57 -45.00 -6.27
N TYR A 536 -5.38 -44.39 -6.12
CA TYR A 536 -5.16 -43.28 -5.20
C TYR A 536 -5.63 -41.92 -5.71
N ALA A 537 -6.21 -41.83 -6.92
CA ALA A 537 -6.63 -40.56 -7.52
C ALA A 537 -7.60 -39.79 -6.62
N GLN A 538 -8.55 -40.50 -6.01
CA GLN A 538 -9.56 -39.91 -5.13
C GLN A 538 -8.92 -39.25 -3.91
N THR A 539 -8.00 -39.95 -3.24
CA THR A 539 -7.26 -39.41 -2.09
C THR A 539 -6.41 -38.21 -2.48
N SER A 540 -5.73 -38.28 -3.62
CA SER A 540 -4.92 -37.18 -4.15
C SER A 540 -5.78 -35.95 -4.46
N LEU A 541 -6.93 -36.13 -5.10
CA LEU A 541 -7.88 -35.08 -5.41
C LEU A 541 -8.43 -34.42 -4.14
N MET A 542 -8.86 -35.22 -3.16
CA MET A 542 -9.37 -34.73 -1.88
C MET A 542 -8.32 -33.98 -1.07
N ASN A 543 -7.09 -34.49 -1.02
CA ASN A 543 -6.00 -33.81 -0.34
C ASN A 543 -5.64 -32.51 -1.04
N THR A 544 -5.62 -32.50 -2.37
CA THR A 544 -5.35 -31.31 -3.17
C THR A 544 -6.41 -30.24 -2.95
N LEU A 545 -7.69 -30.62 -2.87
CA LEU A 545 -8.78 -29.69 -2.59
C LEU A 545 -8.82 -29.21 -1.14
N ARG A 546 -8.58 -30.09 -0.17
CA ARG A 546 -8.45 -29.70 1.24
C ARG A 546 -7.27 -28.77 1.44
N ASN A 547 -6.15 -29.04 0.78
CA ASN A 547 -4.97 -28.17 0.82
C ASN A 547 -5.21 -26.87 0.06
N GLY A 548 -5.92 -26.90 -1.07
CA GLY A 548 -6.36 -25.72 -1.80
C GLY A 548 -7.25 -24.83 -0.93
N ARG A 549 -8.29 -25.39 -0.32
CA ARG A 549 -9.17 -24.70 0.64
C ARG A 549 -8.40 -24.20 1.85
N LYS A 550 -7.53 -24.99 2.47
CA LYS A 550 -6.69 -24.56 3.60
C LYS A 550 -5.72 -23.45 3.19
N LYS A 551 -5.11 -23.53 2.02
CA LYS A 551 -4.20 -22.50 1.50
C LYS A 551 -4.97 -21.24 1.16
N TYR A 552 -6.20 -21.31 0.65
CA TYR A 552 -7.07 -20.16 0.41
C TYR A 552 -7.75 -19.62 1.68
N LEU A 553 -7.92 -20.43 2.73
CA LEU A 553 -8.44 -20.01 4.03
C LEU A 553 -7.31 -19.46 4.94
N LYS A 554 -6.08 -19.94 4.77
CA LYS A 554 -4.87 -19.45 5.46
C LYS A 554 -4.17 -18.32 4.70
N SER A 555 -4.32 -18.25 3.38
CA SER A 555 -4.13 -17.01 2.64
C SER A 555 -5.30 -16.13 3.08
N PRO A 556 -5.07 -15.02 3.78
CA PRO A 556 -6.20 -14.20 4.19
C PRO A 556 -6.91 -13.69 2.92
N PRO A 557 -8.25 -13.51 2.95
CA PRO A 557 -8.98 -12.88 1.86
C PRO A 557 -8.29 -11.58 1.38
#